data_AF-U2MJY5-F1
#
_entry.id   AF-U2MJY5-F1
#
_cell.length_a   1.000
_cell.length_b   1.000
_cell.length_c   1.000
_cell.angle_alpha   90.00
_cell.angle_beta   90.00
_cell.angle_gamma   90.00
#
_symmetry.space_group_name_H-M   'P 1'
#
loop_
_entity.id
_entity.type
_entity.pdbx_description
1 polymer ?
#
loop_
_entity_poly.entity_id
_entity_poly.type
_entity_poly.pdbx_seq_one_letter_code
_entity_poly.pdbx_strand_id
1 'polypeptide(L)'
;MKLFMKYQWLLYVIGWFIFQLFPAYFRLTSVADEFIPFLFIVGIIVIAICSFNFGAAKGRVAGWLMFVLSVIVEVFVALTTFFLLLGQSWQN
;
A
#
# COMPACT_ATOMS: atom_id res chain seq x y z
N MET A 1 17.28 1.91 18.95
CA MET A 1 16.79 3.21 18.44
C MET A 1 17.35 3.58 17.06
N LYS A 2 18.69 3.58 16.83
CA LYS A 2 19.29 3.93 15.52
C LYS A 2 18.83 3.08 14.32
N LEU A 3 18.53 1.79 14.52
CA LEU A 3 18.03 0.92 13.44
C LEU A 3 16.59 1.29 13.02
N PHE A 4 15.75 1.71 13.97
CA PHE A 4 14.34 2.05 13.75
C PHE A 4 14.19 3.28 12.85
N MET A 5 15.01 4.30 13.07
CA MET A 5 15.04 5.49 12.20
C MET A 5 15.56 5.19 10.79
N LYS A 6 16.36 4.14 10.62
CA LYS A 6 16.98 3.79 9.33
C LYS A 6 15.99 3.11 8.36
N TYR A 7 14.96 2.43 8.89
CA TYR A 7 13.97 1.67 8.11
C TYR A 7 12.52 2.14 8.32
N GLN A 8 12.31 3.29 8.98
CA GLN A 8 10.98 3.86 9.24
C GLN A 8 10.09 3.95 7.99
N TRP A 9 10.66 4.31 6.84
CA TRP A 9 9.93 4.43 5.57
C TRP A 9 9.41 3.10 5.06
N LEU A 10 10.16 2.02 5.30
CA LEU A 10 9.77 0.68 4.92
C LEU A 10 8.62 0.17 5.81
N LEU A 11 8.65 0.52 7.09
CA LEU A 11 7.53 0.26 8.01
C LEU A 11 6.26 1.01 7.61
N TYR A 12 6.36 2.26 7.15
CA TYR A 12 5.20 3.01 6.67
C TYR A 12 4.58 2.38 5.41
N VAL A 13 5.40 1.94 4.46
CA VAL A 13 4.91 1.23 3.27
C VAL A 13 4.26 -0.11 3.64
N ILE A 14 4.86 -0.88 4.53
CA ILE A 14 4.25 -2.14 5.03
C ILE A 14 2.93 -1.85 5.75
N GLY A 15 2.91 -0.84 6.63
CA GLY A 15 1.70 -0.43 7.35
C GLY A 15 0.60 0.00 6.39
N TRP A 16 0.96 0.68 5.30
CA TRP A 16 0.03 1.05 4.24
C TRP A 16 -0.59 -0.17 3.56
N PHE A 17 0.21 -1.15 3.16
CA PHE A 17 -0.31 -2.38 2.54
C PHE A 17 -1.28 -3.14 3.46
N ILE A 18 -0.98 -3.20 4.76
CA ILE A 18 -1.89 -3.80 5.76
C ILE A 18 -3.18 -2.99 5.84
N PHE A 19 -3.08 -1.66 5.85
CA PHE A 19 -4.24 -0.78 5.90
C PHE A 19 -5.12 -0.89 4.64
N GLN A 20 -4.54 -1.05 3.46
CA GLN A 20 -5.29 -1.22 2.22
C GLN A 20 -6.14 -2.51 2.17
N LEU A 21 -5.81 -3.52 2.99
CA LEU A 21 -6.59 -4.73 3.16
C LEU A 21 -7.78 -4.55 4.13
N PHE A 22 -7.86 -3.43 4.86
CA PHE A 22 -8.96 -3.09 5.77
C PHE A 22 -10.36 -3.35 5.22
N PRO A 23 -10.69 -2.98 3.95
CA PRO A 23 -12.04 -3.21 3.42
C PRO A 23 -12.43 -4.69 3.44
N ALA A 24 -11.49 -5.57 3.09
CA ALA A 24 -11.69 -7.01 3.09
C ALA A 24 -11.73 -7.59 4.52
N TYR A 25 -10.92 -7.07 5.46
CA TYR A 25 -10.96 -7.50 6.86
C TYR A 25 -12.31 -7.24 7.53
N PHE A 26 -12.93 -6.09 7.23
CA PHE A 26 -14.20 -5.67 7.81
C PHE A 26 -15.42 -6.03 6.95
N ARG A 27 -15.22 -6.79 5.86
CA ARG A 27 -16.28 -7.23 4.95
C ARG A 27 -17.13 -6.08 4.45
N LEU A 28 -16.48 -4.98 4.06
CA LEU A 28 -17.18 -3.81 3.57
C LEU A 28 -17.63 -4.05 2.12
N THR A 29 -18.60 -4.94 1.92
CA THR A 29 -19.11 -5.36 0.60
C THR A 29 -20.05 -4.33 -0.03
N SER A 30 -20.41 -3.27 0.70
CA SER A 30 -21.34 -2.22 0.27
C SER A 30 -20.68 -0.84 0.12
N VAL A 31 -19.34 -0.74 0.13
CA VAL A 31 -18.67 0.54 -0.14
C VAL A 31 -18.76 0.85 -1.62
N ALA A 32 -18.76 2.14 -1.97
CA ALA A 32 -18.73 2.60 -3.35
C ALA A 32 -17.59 1.92 -4.14
N ASP A 33 -17.86 1.57 -5.39
CA ASP A 33 -16.90 0.91 -6.30
C ASP A 33 -15.59 1.70 -6.44
N GLU A 34 -15.66 3.01 -6.26
CA GLU A 34 -14.55 3.97 -6.32
C GLU A 34 -13.58 3.86 -5.13
N PHE A 35 -13.94 3.13 -4.07
CA PHE A 35 -13.17 3.10 -2.83
C PHE A 35 -11.82 2.39 -2.96
N ILE A 36 -11.76 1.26 -3.68
CA ILE A 36 -10.51 0.55 -3.92
C ILE A 36 -9.58 1.36 -4.83
N PRO A 37 -10.04 1.94 -5.97
CA PRO A 37 -9.26 2.89 -6.76
C PRO A 37 -8.77 4.09 -5.94
N PHE A 38 -9.60 4.64 -5.05
CA PHE A 38 -9.21 5.73 -4.16
C PHE A 38 -8.05 5.32 -3.25
N LEU A 39 -8.16 4.19 -2.55
CA LEU A 39 -7.09 3.67 -1.70
C LEU A 39 -5.81 3.42 -2.50
N PHE A 40 -5.92 2.87 -3.70
CA PHE A 40 -4.78 2.65 -4.59
C PHE A 40 -4.03 3.95 -4.94
N ILE A 41 -4.76 5.01 -5.29
CA ILE A 41 -4.16 6.32 -5.60
C ILE A 41 -3.48 6.91 -4.36
N VAL A 42 -4.12 6.85 -3.19
CA VAL A 42 -3.51 7.31 -1.94
C VAL A 42 -2.24 6.50 -1.63
N GLY A 43 -2.25 5.20 -1.91
CA GLY A 43 -1.08 4.34 -1.74
C GLY A 43 0.10 4.73 -2.62
N ILE A 44 -0.15 5.04 -3.89
CA ILE A 44 0.89 5.58 -4.78
C ILE A 44 1.52 6.85 -4.18
N ILE A 45 0.72 7.75 -3.60
CA ILE A 45 1.22 8.98 -2.97
C ILE A 45 2.08 8.65 -1.74
N VAL A 46 1.61 7.76 -0.86
CA VAL A 46 2.35 7.33 0.33
C VAL A 46 3.68 6.69 -0.05
N ILE A 47 3.67 5.80 -1.05
CA ILE A 47 4.85 5.14 -1.59
C ILE A 47 5.82 6.15 -2.21
N ALA A 48 5.33 7.14 -2.95
CA ALA A 48 6.15 8.20 -3.53
C ALA A 48 6.88 9.00 -2.43
N ILE A 49 6.16 9.43 -1.39
CA ILE A 49 6.73 10.17 -0.26
C ILE A 49 7.79 9.32 0.46
N CYS A 50 7.47 8.06 0.78
CA CYS A 50 8.39 7.16 1.48
C CYS A 50 9.65 6.89 0.67
N SER A 51 9.48 6.64 -0.64
CA SER A 51 10.58 6.34 -1.55
C SER A 51 11.48 7.56 -1.79
N PHE A 52 10.90 8.76 -1.86
CA PHE A 52 11.66 10.00 -1.95
C PHE A 52 12.52 10.22 -0.70
N ASN A 53 11.92 10.11 0.49
CA ASN A 53 12.64 10.27 1.75
C ASN A 53 13.71 9.19 1.96
N PHE A 54 13.42 7.95 1.55
CA PHE A 54 14.40 6.87 1.58
C PHE A 54 15.55 7.14 0.60
N GLY A 55 15.24 7.61 -0.61
CA GLY A 55 16.23 8.01 -1.62
C GLY A 55 17.12 9.15 -1.16
N ALA A 56 16.57 10.13 -0.44
CA ALA A 56 17.35 11.21 0.16
C ALA A 56 18.35 10.69 1.21
N ALA A 57 17.99 9.64 1.97
CA ALA A 57 18.83 9.06 3.01
C ALA A 57 19.81 7.97 2.54
N LYS A 58 19.54 7.31 1.41
CA LYS A 58 20.28 6.12 0.93
C LYS A 58 20.80 6.23 -0.50
N GLY A 59 20.47 7.30 -1.21
CA GLY A 59 20.84 7.54 -2.61
C GLY A 59 19.66 7.36 -3.57
N ARG A 60 19.70 8.12 -4.66
CA ARG A 60 18.61 8.22 -5.65
C ARG A 60 18.18 6.87 -6.23
N VAL A 61 19.14 5.98 -6.51
CA VAL A 61 18.87 4.64 -7.06
C VAL A 61 18.07 3.79 -6.07
N ALA A 62 18.42 3.85 -4.78
CA ALA A 62 17.72 3.10 -3.74
C ALA A 62 16.27 3.59 -3.56
N GLY A 63 16.03 4.89 -3.67
CA GLY A 63 14.67 5.47 -3.67
C GLY A 63 13.83 4.99 -4.85
N TRP A 64 14.39 5.01 -6.07
CA TRP A 64 13.70 4.49 -7.25
C TRP A 64 13.36 3.00 -7.15
N LEU A 65 14.30 2.19 -6.64
CA LEU A 65 14.09 0.76 -6.48
C LEU A 65 12.97 0.49 -5.46
N MET A 66 12.95 1.24 -4.35
CA MET A 66 11.86 1.19 -3.37
C MET A 66 10.51 1.57 -3.98
N PHE A 67 10.47 2.63 -4.79
CA PHE A 67 9.25 3.09 -5.45
C PHE A 67 8.67 2.02 -6.36
N VAL A 68 9.46 1.53 -7.31
CA VAL A 68 9.00 0.55 -8.31
C VAL A 68 8.53 -0.73 -7.65
N LEU A 69 9.31 -1.28 -6.71
CA LEU A 69 8.92 -2.50 -6.01
C LEU A 69 7.65 -2.31 -5.19
N SER A 70 7.52 -1.17 -4.50
CA SER A 70 6.35 -0.89 -3.67
C SER A 70 5.09 -0.69 -4.52
N VAL A 71 5.20 -0.02 -5.68
CA VAL A 71 4.06 0.14 -6.62
C VAL A 71 3.61 -1.21 -7.18
N ILE A 72 4.55 -2.12 -7.50
CA ILE A 72 4.19 -3.48 -7.92
C ILE A 72 3.40 -4.18 -6.81
N VAL A 73 3.87 -4.11 -5.57
CA VAL A 73 3.17 -4.70 -4.42
C VAL A 73 1.80 -4.04 -4.19
N GLU A 74 1.69 -2.72 -4.30
CA GLU A 74 0.43 -1.96 -4.19
C GLU A 74 -0.63 -2.48 -5.18
N VAL A 75 -0.24 -2.75 -6.43
CA VAL A 75 -1.14 -3.34 -7.43
C VAL A 75 -1.62 -4.72 -7.00
N PHE A 76 -0.70 -5.57 -6.51
CA PHE A 76 -1.08 -6.91 -6.00
C PHE A 76 -2.02 -6.83 -4.80
N VAL A 77 -1.77 -5.91 -3.87
CA VAL A 77 -2.61 -5.71 -2.67
C VAL A 77 -3.99 -5.21 -3.08
N ALA A 78 -4.09 -4.21 -3.95
CA ALA A 78 -5.37 -3.69 -4.45
C ALA A 78 -6.21 -4.78 -5.15
N LEU A 79 -5.59 -5.57 -6.03
CA LEU A 79 -6.25 -6.70 -6.70
C LEU A 79 -6.70 -7.76 -5.68
N THR A 80 -5.87 -8.07 -4.70
CA THR A 80 -6.21 -9.03 -3.64
C THR A 80 -7.41 -8.55 -2.83
N THR A 81 -7.41 -7.28 -2.40
CA THR A 81 -8.55 -6.67 -1.69
C THR A 81 -9.83 -6.75 -2.52
N PHE A 82 -9.74 -6.45 -3.83
CA PHE A 82 -10.87 -6.55 -4.75
C PHE A 82 -11.43 -7.96 -4.86
N PHE A 83 -10.58 -8.96 -5.13
CA PHE A 83 -11.03 -10.36 -5.24
C PHE A 83 -11.62 -10.90 -3.94
N LEU A 84 -11.04 -10.53 -2.78
CA LEU A 84 -11.57 -10.93 -1.48
C LEU A 84 -12.97 -10.35 -1.24
N LEU A 85 -13.17 -9.05 -1.53
CA LEU A 85 -14.47 -8.41 -1.40
C LEU A 85 -15.50 -8.99 -2.37
N LEU A 86 -15.10 -9.29 -3.60
CA LEU A 86 -15.96 -9.96 -4.58
C LEU A 86 -16.39 -11.35 -4.10
N GLY A 87 -15.45 -12.13 -3.54
CA GLY A 87 -15.78 -13.43 -2.96
C GLY A 87 -16.72 -13.33 -1.76
N GLN A 88 -16.55 -12.31 -0.92
CA GLN A 88 -17.41 -12.05 0.24
C GLN A 88 -18.81 -11.59 -0.17
N SER A 89 -18.95 -10.78 -1.22
CA SER A 89 -20.26 -10.32 -1.70
C SER A 89 -21.09 -11.46 -2.28
N TRP A 90 -20.47 -12.50 -2.83
CA TRP A 90 -21.17 -13.70 -3.32
C TRP A 90 -21.66 -14.63 -2.20
N GLN A 91 -21.12 -14.49 -0.99
CA GLN A 91 -21.51 -15.29 0.18
C GLN A 91 -22.64 -14.66 1.01
N ASN A 92 -22.99 -13.41 0.73
CA ASN A 92 -24.09 -12.66 1.37
C ASN A 92 -25.38 -12.79 0.55
#